data_AF-A0A060X2K7-F1
#
_entry.id   AF-A0A060X2K7-F1
#
_cell.length_a   1.000
_cell.length_b   1.000
_cell.length_c   1.000
_cell.angle_alpha   90.00
_cell.angle_beta   90.00
_cell.angle_gamma   90.00
#
_symmetry.space_group_name_H-M   'P 1'
#
loop_
_entity.id
_entity.type
_entity.pdbx_description
1 polymer ?
#
loop_
_entity_poly.entity_id
_entity_poly.type
_entity_poly.pdbx_seq_one_letter_code
_entity_poly.pdbx_strand_id
1 'polypeptide(L)'
;MEPLSTRGLPRLSWIDTLYSNFNYNTDGYDGDAAEDHKSQDGSETMPFIDESPTISPSLCACGPDGDAISPVPPEDLLPGGDIEKGLEMKKLVLSGFLASEEIYINQLEALLLPMRPLKATATTSQPVLTIQQVETIFYKIQDIFEIHKEFYDALFPHIQQWDEKVAVGHLFQKLASQLGVYKAFVDNYKTAVETAEKCSQANTQFQKISENLKVKGPKDSKDCNTNVTMEGKR
;
A
#
# COMPACT_ATOMS: atom_id res chain seq x y z
N MET A 1 13.22 -9.10 44.27
CA MET A 1 13.37 -10.14 43.23
C MET A 1 12.47 -9.72 42.07
N GLU A 2 13.06 -9.14 41.02
CA GLU A 2 12.35 -8.85 39.78
C GLU A 2 11.93 -10.14 39.06
N PRO A 3 10.90 -10.06 38.19
CA PRO A 3 10.92 -10.78 36.94
C PRO A 3 10.95 -9.81 35.74
N LEU A 4 12.04 -9.90 34.97
CA LEU A 4 12.13 -9.49 33.58
C LEU A 4 11.32 -10.48 32.71
N SER A 5 10.58 -10.01 31.71
CA SER A 5 10.82 -10.37 30.30
C SER A 5 9.81 -9.77 29.32
N THR A 6 10.36 -9.29 28.20
CA THR A 6 9.76 -8.95 26.89
C THR A 6 8.77 -7.79 26.83
N ARG A 7 9.35 -6.59 26.68
CA ARG A 7 8.75 -5.45 25.98
C ARG A 7 8.29 -5.89 24.59
N GLY A 8 6.99 -5.97 24.36
CA GLY A 8 6.43 -5.87 23.02
C GLY A 8 6.77 -4.48 22.46
N LEU A 9 7.31 -4.44 21.25
CA LEU A 9 7.49 -3.17 20.53
C LEU A 9 6.13 -2.45 20.45
N PRO A 10 6.07 -1.12 20.65
CA PRO A 10 4.83 -0.39 20.57
C PRO A 10 4.32 -0.46 19.12
N ARG A 11 3.24 -1.20 18.90
CA ARG A 11 2.49 -1.19 17.64
C ARG A 11 2.02 0.25 17.47
N LEU A 12 2.67 1.00 16.58
CA LEU A 12 2.47 2.43 16.40
C LEU A 12 1.05 2.66 15.87
N SER A 13 0.18 3.19 16.73
CA SER A 13 -1.27 3.36 16.50
C SER A 13 -1.61 4.20 15.25
N TRP A 14 -0.67 4.98 14.72
CA TRP A 14 -0.88 5.76 13.50
C TRP A 14 -0.96 4.89 12.24
N ILE A 15 -0.41 3.67 12.26
CA ILE A 15 -0.47 2.71 11.14
C ILE A 15 -1.91 2.20 10.93
N ASP A 16 -2.65 1.93 12.01
CA ASP A 16 -4.05 1.50 11.93
C ASP A 16 -4.96 2.65 11.43
N THR A 17 -4.62 3.90 11.76
CA THR A 17 -5.32 5.10 11.28
C THR A 17 -5.16 5.29 9.77
N LEU A 18 -3.96 5.07 9.22
CA LEU A 18 -3.74 5.15 7.76
C LEU A 18 -4.46 4.03 7.02
N TYR A 19 -4.43 2.80 7.54
CA TYR A 19 -5.14 1.67 6.94
C TYR A 19 -6.67 1.86 6.90
N SER A 20 -7.23 2.49 7.93
CA SER A 20 -8.68 2.78 8.00
C SER A 20 -9.10 3.92 7.05
N ASN A 21 -8.23 4.92 6.83
CA ASN A 21 -8.52 6.05 5.94
C ASN A 21 -8.51 5.68 4.45
N PHE A 22 -7.78 4.63 4.04
CA PHE A 22 -7.80 4.15 2.66
C PHE A 22 -8.95 3.19 2.33
N ASN A 23 -9.68 2.70 3.34
CA ASN A 23 -10.74 1.73 3.16
C ASN A 23 -12.13 2.35 3.39
N TYR A 24 -12.49 3.32 2.54
CA TYR A 24 -13.87 3.79 2.40
C TYR A 24 -14.35 3.71 0.95
N ASN A 25 -15.55 3.15 0.81
CA ASN A 25 -16.44 3.05 -0.35
C ASN A 25 -16.23 1.89 -1.33
N THR A 26 -16.56 0.69 -0.86
CA THR A 26 -17.36 -0.25 -1.67
C THR A 26 -18.58 -0.67 -0.84
N ASP A 27 -19.48 0.28 -0.59
CA ASP A 27 -20.85 -0.07 -0.19
C ASP A 27 -21.61 -0.53 -1.42
N GLY A 28 -22.20 -1.71 -1.30
CA GLY A 28 -22.77 -2.47 -2.40
C GLY A 28 -24.09 -1.94 -2.94
N TYR A 29 -24.41 -2.43 -4.14
CA TYR A 29 -25.79 -2.73 -4.49
C TYR A 29 -25.82 -3.95 -5.40
N ASP A 30 -26.63 -4.93 -4.98
CA ASP A 30 -26.88 -6.23 -5.60
C ASP A 30 -27.36 -6.11 -7.05
N GLY A 31 -26.80 -6.93 -7.94
CA GLY A 31 -27.35 -7.19 -9.26
C GLY A 31 -28.16 -8.49 -9.22
N ASP A 32 -29.48 -8.37 -9.12
CA ASP A 32 -30.41 -9.48 -9.32
C ASP A 32 -30.83 -9.55 -10.79
N ALA A 33 -30.88 -10.77 -11.33
CA ALA A 33 -31.19 -11.05 -12.74
C ALA A 33 -32.46 -11.91 -12.81
N ALA A 34 -33.48 -11.44 -13.53
CA ALA A 34 -34.53 -12.30 -14.08
C ALA A 34 -35.21 -11.65 -15.29
N GLU A 35 -35.44 -12.47 -16.31
CA GLU A 35 -36.09 -12.21 -17.60
C GLU A 35 -37.60 -11.90 -17.42
N ASP A 36 -38.22 -11.12 -18.33
CA ASP A 36 -39.10 -11.63 -19.40
C ASP A 36 -40.11 -10.57 -19.95
N HIS A 37 -40.38 -10.68 -21.26
CA HIS A 37 -41.58 -10.27 -22.02
C HIS A 37 -42.14 -8.81 -22.15
N LYS A 38 -42.03 -8.29 -23.39
CA LYS A 38 -43.12 -7.97 -24.36
C LYS A 38 -43.94 -6.65 -24.26
N SER A 39 -43.84 -5.84 -25.34
CA SER A 39 -44.91 -5.12 -26.10
C SER A 39 -44.95 -3.57 -26.06
N GLN A 40 -45.23 -3.01 -27.27
CA GLN A 40 -45.94 -1.75 -27.62
C GLN A 40 -45.22 -0.41 -27.40
N ASP A 41 -44.97 0.42 -28.42
CA ASP A 41 -45.89 1.19 -29.33
C ASP A 41 -46.11 2.63 -28.82
N GLY A 42 -46.12 3.59 -29.75
CA GLY A 42 -46.78 4.88 -29.56
C GLY A 42 -45.95 6.08 -29.06
N SER A 43 -45.53 6.90 -30.02
CA SER A 43 -45.81 8.36 -30.11
C SER A 43 -45.40 9.37 -29.03
N GLU A 44 -44.88 10.50 -29.54
CA GLU A 44 -45.16 11.89 -29.14
C GLU A 44 -44.27 12.60 -28.09
N THR A 45 -43.44 13.49 -28.62
CA THR A 45 -43.22 14.92 -28.28
C THR A 45 -43.42 15.37 -26.82
N MET A 46 -42.39 16.03 -26.26
CA MET A 46 -42.53 17.00 -25.15
C MET A 46 -41.22 17.83 -25.03
N PRO A 47 -41.25 19.02 -24.41
CA PRO A 47 -41.09 20.28 -25.11
C PRO A 47 -39.72 20.93 -24.90
N PHE A 48 -39.38 21.79 -25.86
CA PHE A 48 -38.33 22.80 -25.76
C PHE A 48 -38.62 23.73 -24.58
N ILE A 49 -37.69 23.83 -23.63
CA ILE A 49 -37.54 25.03 -22.79
C ILE A 49 -36.07 25.43 -22.76
N ASP A 50 -35.84 26.52 -23.49
CA ASP A 50 -34.70 27.40 -23.48
C ASP A 50 -34.67 28.19 -22.16
N GLU A 51 -33.59 28.05 -21.39
CA GLU A 51 -33.14 29.16 -20.54
C GLU A 51 -31.63 29.04 -20.34
N SER A 52 -30.87 29.61 -21.28
CA SER A 52 -29.43 29.86 -21.10
C SER A 52 -29.21 31.17 -20.34
N PRO A 53 -28.42 31.23 -19.26
CA PRO A 53 -27.93 32.51 -18.77
C PRO A 53 -26.84 33.04 -19.72
N THR A 54 -27.26 33.96 -20.60
CA THR A 54 -26.37 34.78 -21.42
C THR A 54 -25.74 35.85 -20.54
N ILE A 55 -24.42 35.81 -20.35
CA ILE A 55 -23.66 37.02 -20.04
C ILE A 55 -22.36 37.00 -20.84
N SER A 56 -22.43 37.64 -22.02
CA SER A 56 -21.26 37.98 -22.82
C SER A 56 -20.53 39.17 -22.17
N PRO A 57 -19.18 39.21 -22.16
CA PRO A 57 -18.45 40.41 -21.80
C PRO A 57 -18.43 41.36 -23.01
N SER A 58 -19.09 42.51 -22.89
CA SER A 58 -19.04 43.57 -23.90
C SER A 58 -17.78 44.43 -23.73
N LEU A 59 -17.00 44.42 -24.82
CA LEU A 59 -16.06 45.39 -25.38
C LEU A 59 -15.71 46.69 -24.62
N CYS A 60 -14.42 47.01 -24.73
CA CYS A 60 -13.76 48.28 -24.47
C CYS A 60 -14.59 49.52 -24.89
N ALA A 61 -14.62 50.53 -24.03
CA ALA A 61 -14.86 51.92 -24.40
C ALA A 61 -13.89 52.81 -23.61
N CYS A 62 -12.97 53.46 -24.33
CA CYS A 62 -12.11 54.52 -23.80
C CYS A 62 -12.95 55.80 -23.69
N GLY A 63 -13.02 56.41 -22.50
CA GLY A 63 -13.56 57.74 -22.27
C GLY A 63 -12.45 58.68 -21.80
N PRO A 64 -12.44 59.95 -22.25
CA PRO A 64 -11.44 60.93 -21.83
C PRO A 64 -11.84 61.61 -20.51
N ASP A 65 -10.83 62.14 -19.83
CA ASP A 65 -10.88 63.11 -18.72
C ASP A 65 -11.08 62.58 -17.29
N GLY A 66 -9.94 62.32 -16.64
CA GLY A 66 -9.52 62.99 -15.40
C GLY A 66 -10.38 62.82 -14.14
N ASP A 67 -10.08 61.80 -13.33
CA ASP A 67 -9.53 62.01 -11.97
C ASP A 67 -9.11 60.67 -11.37
N ALA A 68 -7.84 60.58 -10.99
CA ALA A 68 -7.23 59.38 -10.44
C ALA A 68 -7.54 59.25 -8.94
N ILE A 69 -8.48 58.38 -8.58
CA ILE A 69 -8.50 57.74 -7.26
C ILE A 69 -8.38 56.24 -7.49
N SER A 70 -7.15 55.75 -7.30
CA SER A 70 -6.83 54.32 -7.28
C SER A 70 -7.58 53.65 -6.12
N PRO A 71 -8.46 52.66 -6.35
CA PRO A 71 -8.87 51.78 -5.28
C PRO A 71 -7.70 50.83 -5.04
N VAL A 72 -7.05 50.99 -3.89
CA VAL A 72 -6.11 49.99 -3.36
C VAL A 72 -6.89 48.67 -3.27
N PRO A 73 -6.43 47.56 -3.88
CA PRO A 73 -7.05 46.27 -3.66
C PRO A 73 -6.84 45.88 -2.19
N PRO A 74 -7.82 45.31 -1.49
CA PRO A 74 -7.59 44.77 -0.15
C PRO A 74 -6.49 43.69 -0.23
N GLU A 75 -5.31 44.00 0.33
CA GLU A 75 -4.16 43.11 0.50
C GLU A 75 -4.42 42.02 1.57
N ASP A 76 -5.56 41.32 1.51
CA ASP A 76 -5.89 40.29 2.51
C ASP A 76 -6.23 38.91 1.92
N LEU A 77 -5.98 38.68 0.62
CA LEU A 77 -5.90 37.31 0.10
C LEU A 77 -4.46 36.82 0.22
N LEU A 78 -4.10 36.40 1.43
CA LEU A 78 -2.86 35.66 1.68
C LEU A 78 -2.79 34.45 0.74
N PRO A 79 -1.78 34.34 -0.16
CA PRO A 79 -1.56 33.15 -0.98
C PRO A 79 -1.03 31.93 -0.16
N GLY A 80 -0.93 32.07 1.17
CA GLY A 80 -0.21 31.14 2.04
C GLY A 80 -0.94 29.85 2.36
N GLY A 81 -2.28 29.85 2.40
CA GLY A 81 -3.06 28.69 2.83
C GLY A 81 -2.98 27.49 1.88
N ASP A 82 -2.87 27.74 0.57
CA ASP A 82 -2.79 26.67 -0.43
C ASP A 82 -1.39 26.01 -0.48
N ILE A 83 -0.33 26.77 -0.19
CA ILE A 83 1.05 26.28 -0.18
C ILE A 83 1.29 25.38 1.04
N GLU A 84 0.83 25.81 2.21
CA GLU A 84 0.93 25.05 3.47
C GLU A 84 0.16 23.73 3.36
N LYS A 85 -1.08 23.76 2.85
CA LYS A 85 -1.89 22.57 2.59
C LYS A 85 -1.22 21.60 1.61
N GLY A 86 -0.61 22.11 0.54
CA GLY A 86 0.12 21.30 -0.44
C GLY A 86 1.33 20.59 0.19
N LEU A 87 2.01 21.26 1.11
CA LEU A 87 3.14 20.70 1.84
C LEU A 87 2.71 19.60 2.82
N GLU A 88 1.62 19.81 3.56
CA GLU A 88 1.04 18.79 4.45
C GLU A 88 0.59 17.56 3.67
N MET A 89 -0.09 17.75 2.54
CA MET A 89 -0.49 16.66 1.65
C MET A 89 0.71 15.87 1.14
N LYS A 90 1.78 16.55 0.72
CA LYS A 90 3.02 15.90 0.28
C LYS A 90 3.64 15.06 1.39
N LYS A 91 3.71 15.60 2.62
CA LYS A 91 4.22 14.85 3.79
C LYS A 91 3.36 13.63 4.09
N LEU A 92 2.03 13.78 4.05
CA LEU A 92 1.08 12.71 4.31
C LEU A 92 1.25 11.56 3.31
N VAL A 93 1.31 11.88 2.01
CA VAL A 93 1.49 10.89 0.94
C VAL A 93 2.81 10.14 1.09
N LEU A 94 3.91 10.86 1.33
CA LEU A 94 5.21 10.21 1.52
C LEU A 94 5.29 9.39 2.81
N SER A 95 4.63 9.82 3.88
CA SER A 95 4.55 9.04 5.12
C SER A 95 3.75 7.74 4.91
N GLY A 96 2.65 7.81 4.16
CA GLY A 96 1.88 6.63 3.77
C GLY A 96 2.67 5.67 2.90
N PHE A 97 3.43 6.20 1.92
CA PHE A 97 4.35 5.41 1.11
C PHE A 97 5.38 4.70 2.00
N LEU A 98 6.06 5.43 2.88
CA LEU A 98 7.09 4.90 3.76
C LEU A 98 6.54 3.80 4.69
N ALA A 99 5.32 3.97 5.20
CA ALA A 99 4.64 2.93 5.99
C ALA A 99 4.35 1.66 5.16
N SER A 100 3.89 1.82 3.92
CA SER A 100 3.67 0.67 3.03
C SER A 100 4.98 -0.03 2.67
N GLU A 101 6.05 0.73 2.51
CA GLU A 101 7.38 0.24 2.21
C GLU A 101 7.97 -0.55 3.38
N GLU A 102 7.78 -0.08 4.62
CA GLU A 102 8.17 -0.80 5.84
C GLU A 102 7.49 -2.19 5.91
N ILE A 103 6.18 -2.24 5.64
CA ILE A 103 5.43 -3.51 5.61
C ILE A 103 5.98 -4.43 4.51
N TYR A 104 6.24 -3.91 3.32
CA TYR A 104 6.77 -4.68 2.20
C TYR A 104 8.16 -5.26 2.52
N ILE A 105 9.06 -4.44 3.07
CA ILE A 105 10.39 -4.87 3.52
C ILE A 105 10.30 -5.97 4.58
N ASN A 106 9.39 -5.83 5.55
CA ASN A 106 9.18 -6.86 6.58
C ASN A 106 8.70 -8.20 5.99
N GLN A 107 7.86 -8.16 4.94
CA GLN A 107 7.44 -9.38 4.23
C GLN A 107 8.59 -10.01 3.45
N LEU A 108 9.43 -9.21 2.79
CA LEU A 108 10.62 -9.70 2.11
C LEU A 108 11.63 -10.29 3.10
N GLU A 109 11.84 -9.64 4.24
CA GLU A 109 12.72 -10.16 5.31
C GLU A 109 12.21 -11.50 5.85
N ALA A 110 10.89 -11.64 6.04
CA ALA A 110 10.29 -12.90 6.45
C ALA A 110 10.61 -14.05 5.47
N LEU A 111 10.71 -13.77 4.16
CA LEU A 111 11.15 -14.75 3.15
C LEU A 111 12.66 -15.04 3.21
N LEU A 112 13.48 -14.08 3.63
CA LEU A 112 14.93 -14.25 3.75
C LEU A 112 15.32 -15.09 4.99
N LEU A 113 14.56 -15.00 6.07
CA LEU A 113 14.77 -15.78 7.30
C LEU A 113 14.91 -17.29 7.08
N PRO A 114 14.00 -17.98 6.36
CA PRO A 114 14.12 -19.40 6.01
C PRO A 114 15.14 -19.64 4.88
N MET A 115 15.32 -18.68 3.96
CA MET A 115 16.23 -18.83 2.83
C MET A 115 17.67 -19.02 3.31
N ARG A 116 18.14 -18.23 4.28
CA ARG A 116 19.51 -18.29 4.81
C ARG A 116 19.90 -19.70 5.33
N PRO A 117 19.16 -20.33 6.25
CA PRO A 117 19.45 -21.69 6.71
C PRO A 117 19.20 -22.75 5.64
N LEU A 118 18.19 -22.60 4.77
CA LEU A 118 17.98 -23.53 3.65
C LEU A 118 19.19 -23.52 2.68
N LYS A 119 19.72 -22.34 2.37
CA LYS A 119 20.92 -22.18 1.55
C LYS A 119 22.17 -22.75 2.22
N ALA A 120 22.33 -22.52 3.52
CA ALA A 120 23.48 -23.05 4.29
C ALA A 120 23.44 -24.58 4.44
N THR A 121 22.25 -25.17 4.59
CA THR A 121 22.09 -26.62 4.69
C THR A 121 22.22 -27.35 3.35
N ALA A 122 22.02 -26.65 2.23
CA ALA A 122 22.14 -27.21 0.88
C ALA A 122 23.54 -27.76 0.55
N THR A 123 24.59 -27.33 1.25
CA THR A 123 25.97 -27.82 1.07
C THR A 123 26.35 -28.94 2.04
N THR A 124 25.41 -29.40 2.88
CA THR A 124 25.63 -30.47 3.85
C THR A 124 25.30 -31.85 3.26
N SER A 125 25.64 -32.92 3.97
CA SER A 125 25.33 -34.29 3.54
C SER A 125 23.83 -34.65 3.60
N GLN A 126 23.00 -33.85 4.26
CA GLN A 126 21.55 -34.05 4.37
C GLN A 126 20.80 -32.72 4.17
N PRO A 127 20.73 -32.22 2.93
CA PRO A 127 20.07 -30.96 2.64
C PRO A 127 18.55 -31.10 2.74
N VAL A 128 17.88 -30.07 3.27
CA VAL A 128 16.40 -29.98 3.26
C VAL A 128 15.91 -29.78 1.83
N LEU A 129 16.57 -28.87 1.11
CA LEU A 129 16.38 -28.59 -0.31
C LEU A 129 17.74 -28.53 -0.99
N THR A 130 17.79 -28.89 -2.26
CA THR A 130 19.01 -28.68 -3.06
C THR A 130 19.26 -27.19 -3.26
N ILE A 131 20.52 -26.81 -3.51
CA ILE A 131 20.87 -25.41 -3.77
C ILE A 131 20.06 -24.82 -4.92
N GLN A 132 19.83 -25.60 -5.98
CA GLN A 132 19.04 -25.20 -7.14
C GLN A 132 17.56 -24.96 -6.76
N GLN A 133 16.96 -25.80 -5.92
CA GLN A 133 15.60 -25.58 -5.43
C GLN A 133 15.50 -24.29 -4.61
N VAL A 134 16.47 -24.03 -3.73
CA VAL A 134 16.53 -22.79 -2.96
C VAL A 134 16.66 -21.57 -3.87
N GLU A 135 17.56 -21.61 -4.85
CA GLU A 135 17.77 -20.53 -5.80
C GLU A 135 16.55 -20.26 -6.69
N THR A 136 15.84 -21.30 -7.11
CA THR A 136 14.59 -21.18 -7.88
C THR A 136 13.46 -20.60 -7.03
N ILE A 137 13.27 -21.07 -5.79
CA ILE A 137 12.17 -20.64 -4.91
C ILE A 137 12.36 -19.18 -4.46
N PHE A 138 13.59 -18.80 -4.08
CA PHE A 138 13.89 -17.48 -3.53
C PHE A 138 14.59 -16.55 -4.54
N TYR A 139 14.45 -16.85 -5.83
CA TYR A 139 15.10 -16.08 -6.89
C TYR A 139 14.80 -14.58 -6.75
N LYS A 140 15.83 -13.75 -6.78
CA LYS A 140 15.75 -12.28 -6.69
C LYS A 140 15.16 -11.66 -5.42
N ILE A 141 14.71 -12.44 -4.44
CA ILE A 141 14.12 -11.90 -3.20
C ILE A 141 15.14 -11.03 -2.43
N GLN A 142 16.40 -11.47 -2.32
CA GLN A 142 17.46 -10.70 -1.65
C GLN A 142 17.73 -9.38 -2.36
N ASP A 143 17.86 -9.41 -3.70
CA ASP A 143 18.11 -8.20 -4.50
C ASP A 143 16.97 -7.19 -4.34
N ILE A 144 15.71 -7.66 -4.39
CA ILE A 144 14.51 -6.82 -4.20
C ILE A 144 14.49 -6.21 -2.79
N PHE A 145 14.76 -7.02 -1.76
CA PHE A 145 14.86 -6.53 -0.38
C PHE A 145 15.89 -5.41 -0.24
N GLU A 146 17.08 -5.57 -0.82
CA GLU A 146 18.15 -4.57 -0.73
C GLU A 146 17.77 -3.26 -1.42
N ILE A 147 17.15 -3.32 -2.60
CA ILE A 147 16.70 -2.14 -3.35
C ILE A 147 15.66 -1.34 -2.53
N HIS A 148 14.66 -2.04 -2.00
CA HIS A 148 13.59 -1.41 -1.22
C HIS A 148 14.11 -0.90 0.13
N LYS A 149 14.98 -1.66 0.80
CA LYS A 149 15.62 -1.24 2.05
C LYS A 149 16.50 -0.01 1.86
N GLU A 150 17.29 0.03 0.80
CA GLU A 150 18.11 1.20 0.46
C GLU A 150 17.25 2.43 0.19
N PHE A 151 16.15 2.28 -0.56
CA PHE A 151 15.20 3.36 -0.80
C PHE A 151 14.56 3.86 0.49
N TYR A 152 14.08 2.95 1.34
CA TYR A 152 13.46 3.27 2.63
C TYR A 152 14.43 4.02 3.55
N ASP A 153 15.64 3.49 3.74
CA ASP A 153 16.65 4.08 4.62
C ASP A 153 17.09 5.48 4.13
N ALA A 154 17.08 5.71 2.81
CA ALA A 154 17.33 7.03 2.22
C ALA A 154 16.14 7.99 2.38
N LEU A 155 14.90 7.52 2.24
CA LEU A 155 13.69 8.36 2.32
C LEU A 155 13.32 8.71 3.77
N PHE A 156 13.47 7.78 4.71
CA PHE A 156 13.08 7.92 6.11
C PHE A 156 13.55 9.22 6.79
N PRO A 157 14.84 9.61 6.74
CA PRO A 157 15.31 10.83 7.41
C PRO A 157 14.66 12.10 6.86
N HIS A 158 14.33 12.12 5.56
CA HIS A 158 13.67 13.26 4.92
C HIS A 158 12.21 13.44 5.36
N ILE A 159 11.54 12.37 5.78
CA ILE A 159 10.17 12.43 6.29
C ILE A 159 10.13 12.74 7.80
N GLN A 160 11.11 12.24 8.56
CA GLN A 160 11.29 12.56 9.98
C GLN A 160 11.64 14.05 10.18
N GLN A 161 12.60 14.56 9.40
CA GLN A 161 13.02 15.95 9.43
C GLN A 161 12.50 16.65 8.17
N TRP A 162 11.18 16.88 8.18
CA TRP A 162 10.49 17.49 7.05
C TRP A 162 10.88 18.96 6.86
N ASP A 163 11.32 19.31 5.65
CA ASP A 163 11.62 20.68 5.22
C ASP A 163 10.97 20.93 3.84
N GLU A 164 10.41 22.12 3.65
CA GLU A 164 9.69 22.54 2.45
C GLU A 164 10.53 22.42 1.17
N LYS A 165 11.86 22.57 1.30
CA LYS A 165 12.82 22.51 0.18
C LYS A 165 13.23 21.08 -0.18
N VAL A 166 12.77 20.08 0.57
CA VAL A 166 13.18 18.68 0.38
C VAL A 166 12.61 18.12 -0.92
N ALA A 167 13.50 17.79 -1.84
CA ALA A 167 13.19 17.13 -3.10
C ALA A 167 13.62 15.65 -3.04
N VAL A 168 12.65 14.75 -2.89
CA VAL A 168 12.89 13.30 -2.82
C VAL A 168 12.77 12.59 -4.17
N GLY A 169 12.40 13.30 -5.24
CA GLY A 169 12.14 12.69 -6.56
C GLY A 169 13.31 11.91 -7.14
N HIS A 170 14.55 12.32 -6.82
CA HIS A 170 15.76 11.60 -7.22
C HIS A 170 15.85 10.19 -6.60
N LEU A 171 15.31 9.98 -5.39
CA LEU A 171 15.24 8.67 -4.75
C LEU A 171 14.30 7.73 -5.53
N PHE A 172 13.15 8.25 -5.98
CA PHE A 172 12.19 7.49 -6.79
C PHE A 172 12.76 7.16 -8.17
N GLN A 173 13.50 8.09 -8.79
CA GLN A 173 14.20 7.82 -10.05
C GLN A 173 15.24 6.71 -9.88
N LYS A 174 16.00 6.72 -8.77
CA LYS A 174 16.95 5.66 -8.45
C LYS A 174 16.24 4.31 -8.28
N LEU A 175 15.18 4.25 -7.47
CA LEU A 175 14.37 3.05 -7.30
C LEU A 175 13.88 2.51 -8.65
N ALA A 176 13.29 3.37 -9.48
CA ALA A 176 12.79 3.01 -10.81
C ALA A 176 13.87 2.41 -11.71
N SER A 177 15.10 2.94 -11.65
CA SER A 177 16.24 2.40 -12.42
C SER A 177 16.65 0.98 -12.02
N GLN A 178 16.34 0.56 -10.79
CA GLN A 178 16.68 -0.76 -10.24
C GLN A 178 15.53 -1.77 -10.37
N LEU A 179 14.31 -1.34 -10.74
CA LEU A 179 13.14 -2.22 -10.87
C LEU A 179 13.28 -3.28 -11.98
N GLY A 180 14.31 -3.21 -12.83
CA GLY A 180 14.61 -4.25 -13.82
C GLY A 180 14.75 -5.66 -13.20
N VAL A 181 15.11 -5.76 -11.92
CA VAL A 181 15.16 -7.02 -11.17
C VAL A 181 13.80 -7.75 -11.13
N TYR A 182 12.70 -7.00 -11.09
CA TYR A 182 11.35 -7.57 -11.02
C TYR A 182 11.01 -8.36 -12.27
N LYS A 183 11.55 -7.98 -13.43
CA LYS A 183 11.35 -8.76 -14.65
C LYS A 183 11.88 -10.19 -14.46
N ALA A 184 13.10 -10.32 -13.95
CA ALA A 184 13.70 -11.63 -13.69
C ALA A 184 12.93 -12.41 -12.62
N PHE A 185 12.45 -11.75 -11.57
CA PHE A 185 11.60 -12.35 -10.54
C PHE A 185 10.29 -12.90 -11.12
N VAL A 186 9.57 -12.08 -11.89
CA VAL A 186 8.27 -12.43 -12.51
C VAL A 186 8.44 -13.54 -13.54
N ASP A 187 9.49 -13.48 -14.38
CA ASP A 187 9.78 -14.52 -15.37
C ASP A 187 9.99 -15.90 -14.71
N ASN A 188 10.53 -15.95 -13.48
CA ASN A 188 10.74 -17.19 -12.71
C ASN A 188 9.55 -17.58 -11.81
N TYR A 189 8.60 -16.67 -11.54
CA TYR A 189 7.59 -16.83 -10.49
C TYR A 189 6.80 -18.14 -10.60
N LYS A 190 6.36 -18.50 -11.80
CA LYS A 190 5.63 -19.75 -12.05
C LYS A 190 6.46 -20.97 -11.63
N THR A 191 7.72 -21.01 -12.03
CA THR A 191 8.64 -22.11 -11.71
C THR A 191 8.96 -22.15 -10.21
N ALA A 192 9.09 -21.00 -9.55
CA ALA A 192 9.28 -20.90 -8.11
C ALA A 192 8.12 -21.53 -7.33
N VAL A 193 6.88 -21.18 -7.68
CA VAL A 193 5.66 -21.68 -7.03
C VAL A 193 5.53 -23.20 -7.22
N GLU A 194 5.67 -23.69 -8.46
CA GLU A 194 5.61 -25.13 -8.74
C GLU A 194 6.71 -25.92 -8.00
N THR A 195 7.91 -25.35 -7.89
CA THR A 195 9.03 -25.97 -7.17
C THR A 195 8.76 -25.99 -5.67
N ALA A 196 8.30 -24.88 -5.09
CA ALA A 196 7.95 -24.80 -3.68
C ALA A 196 6.85 -25.80 -3.31
N GLU A 197 5.82 -25.94 -4.14
CA GLU A 197 4.74 -26.90 -3.91
C GLU A 197 5.24 -28.36 -3.92
N LYS A 198 6.01 -28.75 -4.95
CA LYS A 198 6.60 -30.09 -5.05
C LYS A 198 7.50 -30.39 -3.85
N CYS A 199 8.34 -29.43 -3.46
CA CYS A 199 9.23 -29.56 -2.31
C CYS A 199 8.45 -29.69 -0.99
N SER A 200 7.35 -28.95 -0.84
CA SER A 200 6.50 -29.01 0.35
C SER A 200 5.83 -30.37 0.49
N GLN A 201 5.34 -30.95 -0.62
CA GLN A 201 4.76 -32.29 -0.63
C GLN A 201 5.80 -33.41 -0.38
N ALA A 202 7.04 -33.21 -0.82
CA ALA A 202 8.11 -34.22 -0.73
C ALA A 202 8.89 -34.18 0.59
N ASN A 203 8.97 -33.03 1.27
CA ASN A 203 9.80 -32.85 2.47
C ASN A 203 9.02 -32.18 3.61
N THR A 204 8.75 -32.94 4.67
CA THR A 204 8.00 -32.47 5.85
C THR A 204 8.68 -31.35 6.64
N GLN A 205 10.02 -31.24 6.59
CA GLN A 205 10.73 -30.11 7.20
C GLN A 205 10.48 -28.82 6.42
N PHE A 206 10.56 -28.90 5.08
CA PHE A 206 10.25 -27.75 4.24
C PHE A 206 8.77 -27.37 4.30
N GLN A 207 7.86 -28.35 4.36
CA GLN A 207 6.43 -28.12 4.57
C GLN A 207 6.17 -27.27 5.81
N LYS A 208 6.72 -27.67 6.96
CA LYS A 208 6.59 -26.91 8.22
C LYS A 208 7.15 -25.50 8.09
N ILE A 209 8.30 -25.32 7.44
CA ILE A 209 8.88 -24.00 7.18
C ILE A 209 7.90 -23.16 6.35
N SER A 210 7.36 -23.71 5.26
CA SER A 210 6.42 -23.03 4.35
C SER A 210 5.10 -22.61 5.02
N GLU A 211 4.58 -23.42 5.95
CA GLU A 211 3.35 -23.11 6.69
C GLU A 211 3.55 -21.96 7.70
N ASN A 212 4.72 -21.91 8.36
CA ASN A 212 5.04 -20.83 9.31
C ASN A 212 5.28 -19.48 8.61
N LEU A 213 5.64 -19.49 7.33
CA LEU A 213 5.82 -18.28 6.51
C LEU A 213 4.52 -17.69 6.00
N LYS A 214 3.43 -18.46 6.03
CA LYS A 214 2.12 -18.01 5.56
C LYS A 214 1.67 -16.87 6.47
N VAL A 215 1.85 -15.64 6.01
CA VAL A 215 1.49 -14.42 6.75
C VAL A 215 0.04 -14.59 7.19
N LYS A 216 -0.19 -14.65 8.50
CA LYS A 216 -1.53 -14.60 9.06
C LYS A 216 -2.10 -13.25 8.68
N GLY A 217 -2.91 -13.22 7.62
CA GLY A 217 -3.77 -12.07 7.36
C GLY A 217 -4.62 -11.79 8.60
N PRO A 218 -5.08 -10.55 8.81
CA PRO A 218 -6.00 -10.25 9.89
C PRO A 218 -7.37 -10.90 9.59
N LYS A 219 -7.55 -12.17 9.99
CA LYS A 219 -8.78 -12.99 10.11
C LYS A 219 -8.30 -14.40 10.53
N ASP A 220 -8.72 -15.05 11.60
CA ASP A 220 -9.98 -15.07 12.33
C ASP A 220 -9.70 -15.35 13.83
N SER A 221 -10.21 -14.51 14.73
CA SER A 221 -10.32 -14.83 16.17
C SER A 221 -11.77 -15.20 16.48
N LYS A 222 -12.14 -16.42 16.13
CA LYS A 222 -13.32 -17.16 16.57
C LYS A 222 -12.96 -18.62 16.25
N ASP A 223 -12.71 -19.52 17.19
CA ASP A 223 -13.46 -19.82 18.39
C ASP A 223 -12.54 -20.42 19.47
N CYS A 224 -12.65 -19.94 20.72
CA CYS A 224 -12.27 -20.72 21.89
C CYS A 224 -13.52 -20.97 22.74
N ASN A 225 -14.30 -21.98 22.38
CA ASN A 225 -15.32 -22.53 23.26
C ASN A 225 -14.64 -23.36 24.36
N THR A 226 -14.19 -22.68 25.41
CA THR A 226 -13.91 -23.28 26.72
C THR A 226 -15.24 -23.58 27.41
N ASN A 227 -15.71 -24.83 27.34
CA ASN A 227 -16.65 -25.34 28.33
C ASN A 227 -15.82 -25.75 29.56
N VAL A 228 -15.77 -24.87 30.56
CA VAL A 228 -15.27 -25.18 31.90
C VAL A 228 -16.42 -25.78 32.70
N THR A 229 -16.40 -27.09 32.89
CA THR A 229 -17.21 -27.78 33.92
C THR A 229 -16.40 -27.80 35.21
N MET A 230 -16.81 -26.98 36.19
CA MET A 230 -16.27 -27.03 37.54
C MET A 230 -17.12 -27.99 38.38
N GLU A 231 -16.51 -29.10 38.83
CA GLU A 231 -17.02 -29.94 39.91
C GLU A 231 -17.15 -29.11 41.21
N GLY A 232 -18.32 -29.15 41.83
CA GLY A 232 -18.53 -28.70 43.21
C GLY A 232 -18.64 -29.91 44.15
N LYS A 233 -17.61 -30.17 44.94
CA LYS A 233 -17.69 -31.00 46.15
C LYS A 233 -18.16 -30.15 47.33
N ARG A 234 -19.30 -30.51 47.92
CA ARG A 234 -19.50 -30.68 49.37
C ARG A 234 -20.83 -31.40 49.63
#